data_AF-A0A1L9WZI5-F1
#
_entry.id   AF-A0A1L9WZI5-F1
#
_cell.length_a   1.000
_cell.length_b   1.000
_cell.length_c   1.000
_cell.angle_alpha   90.00
_cell.angle_beta   90.00
_cell.angle_gamma   90.00
#
_symmetry.space_group_name_H-M   'P 1'
#
loop_
_entity.id
_entity.type
_entity.pdbx_description
1 polymer ?
#
loop_
_entity_poly.entity_id
_entity_poly.type
_entity_poly.pdbx_seq_one_letter_code
_entity_poly.pdbx_strand_id
1 'polypeptide(L)'
;MAKVIFTPWKEQSQLLVVRNQFYPPPLYDGPDMRSRACATVSAWKLRGNLPHPVEATALLTDAILHDDAQKNSIFSIRATYAAAFCRFVTGLVDSKLGGVRRTMFQRALDLGLPASFVELRHEATHRELPSLTVLRNASQRSLEWLWDYYWAKTEASVPGFGAVGASVSGVQEKRVAGGEEAEQEEEEDEEADLEPLKSTLRDTLEQIVAEGEQQQPPRKKRKVQQHLNAVAGEVVSTCRSSGRGVAALSSVLVQDSLLVPGGRRMGEAMAAQFDMWDPLLQMIADAQPTFLSSLTEELANALALTTRPDQAKTDVRCEGAYLWLDHILGSAQWESRRRLVSYAYMLAVCEQIANHWTDLLKERLAERQDEGVPSVDGEGSGRTRSSAATTRKMVYCWDVLYPLKSLGT
;
A
#
# COMPACT_ATOMS: atom_id res chain seq x y z
N MET A 1 -11.06 33.30 33.00
CA MET A 1 -10.01 32.37 33.47
C MET A 1 -8.81 32.52 32.54
N ALA A 2 -7.59 32.64 33.05
CA ALA A 2 -6.40 32.69 32.20
C ALA A 2 -6.26 31.36 31.44
N LYS A 3 -6.00 31.42 30.14
CA LYS A 3 -5.78 30.23 29.29
C LYS A 3 -4.40 29.68 29.63
N VAL A 4 -4.33 28.66 30.48
CA VAL A 4 -3.08 27.95 30.78
C VAL A 4 -2.72 27.10 29.56
N ILE A 5 -1.55 27.32 28.98
CA ILE A 5 -1.02 26.56 27.84
C ILE A 5 0.11 25.67 28.35
N PHE A 6 0.00 24.37 28.12
CA PHE A 6 1.06 23.41 28.46
C PHE A 6 2.02 23.27 27.29
N THR A 7 3.32 23.49 27.55
CA THR A 7 4.39 23.35 26.56
C THR A 7 5.39 22.28 26.98
N PRO A 8 6.06 21.60 26.05
CA PRO A 8 7.07 20.59 26.38
C PRO A 8 8.42 21.20 26.80
N TRP A 9 8.68 22.47 26.48
CA TRP A 9 9.78 23.26 27.02
C TRP A 9 9.38 23.93 28.35
N LYS A 10 10.37 24.10 29.22
CA LYS A 10 10.20 24.72 30.54
C LYS A 10 10.04 26.23 30.45
N GLU A 11 10.82 26.85 29.57
CA GLU A 11 10.88 28.30 29.37
C GLU A 11 10.89 28.61 27.88
N GLN A 12 10.27 29.72 27.47
CA GLN A 12 10.22 30.15 26.07
C GLN A 12 11.62 30.38 25.47
N SER A 13 12.60 30.75 26.30
CA SER A 13 14.01 30.86 25.93
C SER A 13 14.57 29.57 25.32
N GLN A 14 14.12 28.39 25.79
CA GLN A 14 14.56 27.10 25.27
C GLN A 14 14.07 26.87 23.84
N LEU A 15 12.84 27.31 23.52
CA LEU A 15 12.32 27.27 22.15
C LEU A 15 13.14 28.17 21.22
N LEU A 16 13.50 29.36 21.67
CA LEU A 16 14.32 30.30 20.89
C LEU A 16 15.74 29.77 20.64
N VAL A 17 16.33 29.10 21.63
CA VAL A 17 17.63 28.42 21.44
C VAL A 17 17.52 27.35 20.36
N VAL A 18 16.50 26.48 20.41
CA VAL A 18 16.28 25.45 19.39
C VAL A 18 16.00 26.06 18.01
N ARG A 19 15.22 27.13 17.94
CA ARG A 19 14.99 27.89 16.69
C ARG A 19 16.31 28.34 16.07
N ASN A 20 17.17 28.98 16.85
CA ASN A 20 18.44 29.51 16.36
C ASN A 20 19.44 28.38 16.00
N GLN A 21 19.25 27.16 16.51
CA GLN A 21 20.04 26.00 16.10
C GLN A 21 19.54 25.42 14.76
N PHE A 22 18.23 25.45 14.49
CA PHE A 22 17.67 25.06 13.19
C PHE A 22 17.94 26.11 12.10
N TYR A 23 17.79 27.39 12.44
CA TYR A 23 17.94 28.54 11.56
C TYR A 23 19.06 29.44 12.11
N PRO A 24 20.33 29.06 11.92
CA PRO A 24 21.45 29.88 12.37
C PRO A 24 21.40 31.26 11.67
N PRO A 25 21.64 32.37 12.40
CA PRO A 25 21.74 33.68 11.79
C PRO A 25 22.79 33.73 10.68
N PRO A 26 22.65 34.58 9.65
CA PRO A 26 23.60 34.66 8.54
C PRO A 26 25.06 34.93 8.95
N LEU A 27 25.27 35.51 10.13
CA LEU A 27 26.58 35.84 10.70
C LEU A 27 27.12 34.77 11.66
N TYR A 28 26.46 33.63 11.79
CA TYR A 28 26.88 32.56 12.69
C TYR A 28 28.02 31.76 12.07
N ASP A 29 29.18 31.78 12.72
CA ASP A 29 30.40 31.04 12.34
C ASP A 29 30.72 29.88 13.31
N GLY A 30 29.70 29.39 14.01
CA GLY A 30 29.86 28.28 14.95
C GLY A 30 29.63 26.90 14.31
N PRO A 31 29.81 25.81 15.09
CA PRO A 31 29.56 24.46 14.61
C PRO A 31 28.08 24.24 14.25
N ASP A 32 27.80 23.29 13.37
CA ASP A 32 26.43 22.90 13.05
C ASP A 32 25.74 22.27 14.27
N MET A 33 24.72 22.95 14.81
CA MET A 33 23.99 22.53 16.01
C MET A 33 22.66 21.83 15.69
N ARG A 34 22.33 21.62 14.42
CA ARG A 34 21.05 21.03 13.98
C ARG A 34 20.79 19.65 14.58
N SER A 35 21.81 18.78 14.65
CA SER A 35 21.67 17.46 15.28
C SER A 35 21.26 17.53 16.76
N ARG A 36 21.81 18.50 17.50
CA ARG A 36 21.44 18.74 18.91
C ARG A 36 20.01 19.27 19.03
N ALA A 37 19.58 20.12 18.09
CA ALA A 37 18.22 20.62 18.03
C ALA A 37 17.22 19.48 17.83
N CYS A 38 17.48 18.58 16.87
CA CYS A 38 16.67 17.38 16.64
C CYS A 38 16.56 16.49 17.89
N ALA A 39 17.68 16.20 18.56
CA ALA A 39 17.68 15.44 19.81
C ALA A 39 16.83 16.10 20.92
N THR A 40 16.88 17.43 21.00
CA THR A 40 16.07 18.20 21.96
C THR A 40 14.58 18.11 21.63
N VAL A 41 14.21 18.26 20.36
CA VAL A 41 12.81 18.13 19.91
C VAL A 41 12.29 16.70 20.13
N SER A 42 13.10 15.67 19.89
CA SER A 42 12.75 14.28 20.21
C SER A 42 12.46 14.08 21.69
N ALA A 43 13.26 14.70 22.59
CA ALA A 43 12.97 14.68 24.01
C ALA A 43 11.68 15.44 24.38
N TRP A 44 11.35 16.52 23.67
CA TRP A 44 10.08 17.25 23.83
C TRP A 44 8.87 16.44 23.33
N LYS A 45 9.03 15.68 22.24
CA LYS A 45 7.99 14.80 21.71
C LYS A 45 7.53 13.77 22.75
N LEU A 46 8.47 13.19 23.51
CA LEU A 46 8.18 12.25 24.61
C LEU A 46 7.38 12.88 25.76
N ARG A 47 7.41 14.20 25.93
CA ARG A 47 6.65 14.92 26.97
C ARG A 47 5.21 15.21 26.55
N GLY A 48 4.88 15.04 25.27
CA GLY A 48 3.57 15.37 24.70
C GLY A 48 3.39 16.87 24.39
N ASN A 49 2.28 17.20 23.72
CA ASN A 49 1.91 18.57 23.34
C ASN A 49 2.97 19.34 22.52
N LEU A 50 3.79 18.63 21.73
CA LEU A 50 4.74 19.26 20.81
C LEU A 50 3.98 19.87 19.62
N PRO A 51 4.13 21.17 19.34
CA PRO A 51 3.50 21.75 18.15
C PRO A 51 4.04 21.11 16.88
N HIS A 52 3.13 20.74 15.98
CA HIS A 52 3.47 20.09 14.71
C HIS A 52 4.56 20.82 13.91
N PRO A 53 4.57 22.17 13.79
CA PRO A 53 5.66 22.87 13.10
C PRO A 53 7.06 22.60 13.67
N VAL A 54 7.16 22.37 14.98
CA VAL A 54 8.43 22.06 15.65
C VAL A 54 8.87 20.63 15.32
N GLU A 55 7.95 19.66 15.35
CA GLU A 55 8.21 18.29 14.94
C GLU A 55 8.62 18.21 13.46
N ALA A 56 7.86 18.85 12.57
CA ALA A 56 8.12 18.87 11.14
C ALA A 56 9.50 19.46 10.82
N THR A 57 9.88 20.54 11.50
CA THR A 57 11.22 21.15 11.34
C THR A 57 12.32 20.17 11.71
N ALA A 58 12.17 19.43 12.82
CA ALA A 58 13.16 18.45 13.25
C ALA A 58 13.28 17.29 12.25
N LEU A 59 12.15 16.73 11.78
CA LEU A 59 12.14 15.62 10.81
C LEU A 59 12.77 16.01 9.47
N LEU A 60 12.44 17.19 8.94
CA LEU A 60 13.03 17.69 7.70
C LEU A 60 14.53 17.96 7.86
N THR A 61 14.95 18.45 9.03
CA THR A 61 16.36 18.68 9.33
C THR A 61 17.13 17.37 9.49
N ASP A 62 16.55 16.38 10.17
CA ASP A 62 17.14 15.04 10.30
C ASP A 62 17.33 14.38 8.93
N ALA A 63 16.37 14.55 8.01
CA ALA A 63 16.52 14.08 6.64
C ALA A 63 17.71 14.73 5.91
N ILE A 64 17.95 16.03 6.13
CA ILE A 64 19.11 16.75 5.59
C ILE A 64 20.41 16.24 6.21
N LEU A 65 20.44 15.99 7.52
CA LEU A 65 21.63 15.46 8.20
C LEU A 65 21.93 14.00 7.82
N HIS A 66 20.91 13.24 7.43
CA HIS A 66 21.03 11.86 6.92
C HIS A 66 21.51 11.78 5.47
N ASP A 67 21.48 12.89 4.73
CA ASP A 67 21.86 12.96 3.32
C ASP A 67 23.38 12.91 3.10
N ASP A 68 23.93 11.70 3.29
CA ASP A 68 25.33 11.37 3.05
C ASP A 68 25.42 10.11 2.19
N ALA A 69 25.67 10.30 0.89
CA ALA A 69 25.77 9.21 -0.08
C ALA A 69 26.97 8.27 0.14
N GLN A 70 27.92 8.63 1.02
CA GLN A 70 29.03 7.75 1.41
C GLN A 70 28.64 6.80 2.53
N LYS A 71 27.67 7.20 3.38
CA LYS A 71 27.22 6.41 4.53
C LYS A 71 25.90 5.69 4.29
N ASN A 72 25.04 6.26 3.45
CA ASN A 72 23.66 5.82 3.25
C ASN A 72 23.37 5.54 1.77
N SER A 73 22.53 4.54 1.51
CA SER A 73 22.07 4.26 0.15
C SER A 73 21.17 5.38 -0.37
N ILE A 74 21.19 5.61 -1.69
CA ILE A 74 20.34 6.63 -2.34
C ILE A 74 18.86 6.39 -2.02
N PHE A 75 18.45 5.11 -1.97
CA PHE A 75 17.09 4.75 -1.58
C PHE A 75 16.77 5.17 -0.14
N SER A 76 17.66 4.88 0.82
CA SER A 76 17.47 5.28 2.23
C SER A 76 17.33 6.80 2.36
N ILE A 77 18.17 7.57 1.66
CA ILE A 77 18.09 9.04 1.68
C ILE A 77 16.74 9.51 1.13
N ARG A 78 16.31 9.00 -0.03
CA ARG A 78 15.00 9.35 -0.63
C ARG A 78 13.84 8.98 0.30
N ALA A 79 13.89 7.80 0.92
CA ALA A 79 12.84 7.34 1.84
C ALA A 79 12.75 8.25 3.09
N THR A 80 13.88 8.63 3.69
CA THR A 80 13.92 9.52 4.85
C THR A 80 13.34 10.90 4.51
N TYR A 81 13.72 11.48 3.38
CA TYR A 81 13.14 12.75 2.93
C TYR A 81 11.65 12.66 2.66
N ALA A 82 11.20 11.63 1.95
CA ALA A 82 9.79 11.44 1.64
C ALA A 82 8.95 11.27 2.92
N ALA A 83 9.41 10.46 3.87
CA ALA A 83 8.74 10.28 5.15
C ALA A 83 8.62 11.59 5.94
N ALA A 84 9.72 12.36 6.04
CA ALA A 84 9.71 13.66 6.72
C ALA A 84 8.77 14.66 6.03
N PHE A 85 8.80 14.70 4.69
CA PHE A 85 7.96 15.59 3.88
C PHE A 85 6.47 15.24 3.99
N CYS A 86 6.11 13.97 3.86
CA CYS A 86 4.73 13.51 4.02
C CYS A 86 4.21 13.83 5.43
N ARG A 87 5.02 13.60 6.48
CA ARG A 87 4.62 13.92 7.85
C ARG A 87 4.38 15.42 8.04
N PHE A 88 5.24 16.27 7.46
CA PHE A 88 5.06 17.73 7.45
C PHE A 88 3.72 18.15 6.83
N VAL A 89 3.42 17.68 5.62
CA VAL A 89 2.19 18.05 4.89
C VAL A 89 0.97 17.52 5.62
N THR A 90 0.90 16.21 5.89
CA THR A 90 -0.26 15.58 6.54
C THR A 90 -0.55 16.22 7.88
N GLY A 91 0.44 16.39 8.77
CA GLY A 91 0.15 16.97 10.09
C GLY A 91 -0.29 18.45 10.10
N LEU A 92 -0.06 19.21 9.00
CA LEU A 92 -0.60 20.56 8.86
C LEU A 92 -2.04 20.55 8.37
N VAL A 93 -2.30 19.79 7.30
CA VAL A 93 -3.61 19.78 6.65
C VAL A 93 -4.61 18.87 7.37
N ASP A 94 -4.17 17.85 8.10
CA ASP A 94 -5.01 16.96 8.92
C ASP A 94 -5.26 17.50 10.35
N SER A 95 -5.00 18.79 10.60
CA SER A 95 -5.40 19.37 11.88
C SER A 95 -6.92 19.26 12.03
N LYS A 96 -7.35 18.37 12.95
CA LYS A 96 -8.73 18.02 13.34
C LYS A 96 -9.48 19.21 13.93
N LEU A 97 -9.58 20.30 13.18
CA LEU A 97 -10.47 21.41 13.45
C LEU A 97 -11.86 20.91 13.09
N GLY A 98 -12.67 20.62 14.11
CA GLY A 98 -14.08 20.26 13.96
C GLY A 98 -14.77 21.27 13.04
N GLY A 99 -15.30 20.77 11.92
CA GLY A 99 -15.84 21.58 10.84
C GLY A 99 -16.24 20.72 9.64
N VAL A 100 -16.71 21.38 8.58
CA VAL A 100 -17.11 20.76 7.31
C VAL A 100 -15.94 19.97 6.70
N ARG A 101 -16.23 18.76 6.16
CA ARG A 101 -15.27 17.93 5.43
C ARG A 101 -14.64 18.77 4.30
N ARG A 102 -13.30 18.85 4.27
CA ARG A 102 -12.52 19.59 3.26
C ARG A 102 -11.35 18.76 2.82
N THR A 103 -11.03 18.82 1.53
CA THR A 103 -9.90 18.09 0.96
C THR A 103 -8.57 18.65 1.46
N MET A 104 -7.50 17.86 1.41
CA MET A 104 -6.15 18.33 1.75
C MET A 104 -5.75 19.57 0.94
N PHE A 105 -6.15 19.65 -0.33
CA PHE A 105 -5.93 20.83 -1.18
C PHE A 105 -6.63 22.08 -0.65
N GLN A 106 -7.90 21.97 -0.26
CA GLN A 106 -8.64 23.12 0.29
C GLN A 106 -8.02 23.60 1.61
N ARG A 107 -7.62 22.68 2.48
CA ARG A 107 -6.95 23.02 3.74
C ARG A 107 -5.56 23.62 3.51
N ALA A 108 -4.83 23.13 2.52
CA ALA A 108 -3.56 23.73 2.11
C ALA A 108 -3.74 25.18 1.65
N LEU A 109 -4.77 25.46 0.83
CA LEU A 109 -5.12 26.82 0.41
C LEU A 109 -5.47 27.72 1.59
N ASP A 110 -6.29 27.24 2.53
CA ASP A 110 -6.67 27.99 3.74
C ASP A 110 -5.44 28.37 4.59
N LEU A 111 -4.42 27.50 4.64
CA LEU A 111 -3.17 27.71 5.38
C LEU A 111 -2.11 28.50 4.60
N GLY A 112 -2.33 28.76 3.30
CA GLY A 112 -1.30 29.33 2.42
C GLY A 112 -0.15 28.37 2.11
N LEU A 113 -0.38 27.06 2.21
CA LEU A 113 0.56 26.02 1.83
C LEU A 113 0.53 25.83 0.30
N PRO A 114 1.67 25.79 -0.40
CA PRO A 114 1.70 25.59 -1.84
C PRO A 114 1.01 24.28 -2.27
N ALA A 115 0.12 24.35 -3.27
CA ALA A 115 -0.57 23.16 -3.81
C ALA A 115 0.42 22.07 -4.29
N SER A 116 1.58 22.49 -4.82
CA SER A 116 2.66 21.59 -5.22
C SER A 116 3.16 20.68 -4.08
N PHE A 117 2.98 21.07 -2.81
CA PHE A 117 3.38 20.23 -1.67
C PHE A 117 2.37 19.11 -1.43
N VAL A 118 1.08 19.37 -1.65
CA VAL A 118 0.02 18.35 -1.57
C VAL A 118 0.19 17.34 -2.70
N GLU A 119 0.47 17.82 -3.91
CA GLU A 119 0.78 16.99 -5.07
C GLU A 119 2.00 16.09 -4.82
N LEU A 120 3.08 16.66 -4.30
CA LEU A 120 4.31 15.89 -4.03
C LEU A 120 4.12 14.87 -2.90
N ARG A 121 3.31 15.18 -1.87
CA ARG A 121 2.92 14.19 -0.86
C ARG A 121 2.19 13.03 -1.51
N HIS A 122 1.19 13.32 -2.34
CA HIS A 122 0.40 12.29 -3.03
C HIS A 122 1.28 11.43 -3.96
N GLU A 123 2.21 12.03 -4.69
CA GLU A 123 3.20 11.30 -5.50
C GLU A 123 4.07 10.39 -4.64
N ALA A 124 4.60 10.88 -3.51
CA ALA A 124 5.47 10.12 -2.62
C ALA A 124 4.78 8.95 -1.90
N THR A 125 3.47 8.99 -1.71
CA THR A 125 2.72 7.92 -1.02
C THR A 125 2.10 6.90 -1.98
N HIS A 126 1.60 7.32 -3.15
CA HIS A 126 0.82 6.44 -4.03
C HIS A 126 1.48 6.16 -5.38
N ARG A 127 2.58 6.85 -5.73
CA ARG A 127 3.28 6.67 -7.00
C ARG A 127 4.72 6.25 -6.76
N GLU A 128 5.55 6.35 -7.79
CA GLU A 128 6.98 6.16 -7.64
C GLU A 128 7.55 7.25 -6.74
N LEU A 129 8.42 6.84 -5.82
CA LEU A 129 9.12 7.73 -4.91
C LEU A 129 9.77 8.89 -5.70
N PRO A 130 9.62 10.16 -5.32
CA PRO A 130 10.20 11.25 -6.08
C PRO A 130 11.72 11.19 -6.15
N SER A 131 12.29 11.87 -7.14
CA SER A 131 13.75 11.97 -7.27
C SER A 131 14.36 12.70 -6.08
N LEU A 132 15.61 12.36 -5.75
CA LEU A 132 16.31 12.98 -4.62
C LEU A 132 16.44 14.51 -4.77
N THR A 133 16.63 15.01 -5.99
CA THR A 133 16.68 16.45 -6.27
C THR A 133 15.36 17.15 -5.95
N VAL A 134 14.23 16.53 -6.32
CA VAL A 134 12.90 17.06 -6.01
C VAL A 134 12.68 17.10 -4.50
N LEU A 135 13.01 16.01 -3.80
CA LEU A 135 12.86 15.90 -2.35
C LEU A 135 13.71 16.92 -1.58
N ARG A 136 14.99 17.10 -1.95
CA ARG A 136 15.88 18.12 -1.36
C ARG A 136 15.30 19.52 -1.50
N ASN A 137 14.88 19.88 -2.72
CA ASN A 137 14.29 21.19 -3.00
C ASN A 137 12.98 21.39 -2.24
N ALA A 138 12.14 20.36 -2.16
CA ALA A 138 10.89 20.42 -1.43
C ALA A 138 11.13 20.60 0.07
N SER A 139 12.05 19.86 0.68
CA SER A 139 12.40 20.00 2.11
C SER A 139 12.95 21.38 2.44
N GLN A 140 13.80 21.96 1.57
CA GLN A 140 14.31 23.31 1.75
C GLN A 140 13.18 24.36 1.72
N ARG A 141 12.31 24.29 0.71
CA ARG A 141 11.13 25.17 0.62
C ARG A 141 10.16 24.99 1.79
N SER A 142 10.03 23.77 2.31
CA SER A 142 9.21 23.49 3.51
C SER A 142 9.78 24.15 4.76
N LEU A 143 11.11 24.13 4.95
CA LEU A 143 11.77 24.81 6.08
C LEU A 143 11.62 26.33 5.99
N GLU A 144 11.77 26.91 4.80
CA GLU A 144 11.51 28.34 4.55
C GLU A 144 10.05 28.71 4.85
N TRP A 145 9.10 27.90 4.38
CA TRP A 145 7.69 28.10 4.68
C TRP A 145 7.39 27.98 6.18
N LEU A 146 7.98 26.99 6.87
CA LEU A 146 7.83 26.80 8.32
C LEU A 146 8.39 27.98 9.11
N TRP A 147 9.43 28.64 8.61
CA TRP A 147 9.95 29.86 9.21
C TRP A 147 8.90 30.96 9.22
N ASP A 148 8.34 31.30 8.06
CA ASP A 148 7.32 32.36 7.93
C ASP A 148 6.02 31.99 8.63
N TYR A 149 5.64 30.71 8.57
CA TYR A 149 4.40 30.22 9.15
C TYR A 149 4.44 30.20 10.68
N TYR A 150 5.54 29.76 11.29
CA TYR A 150 5.63 29.52 12.73
C TYR A 150 6.80 30.25 13.40
N TRP A 151 8.04 30.00 12.99
CA TRP A 151 9.23 30.39 13.76
C TRP A 151 9.46 31.90 13.85
N ALA A 152 9.19 32.66 12.79
CA ALA A 152 9.31 34.12 12.78
C ALA A 152 8.38 34.79 13.81
N LYS A 153 7.26 34.14 14.14
CA LYS A 153 6.23 34.66 15.07
C LYS A 153 6.53 34.31 16.53
N THR A 154 7.49 33.43 16.80
CA THR A 154 7.79 32.97 18.18
C THR A 154 8.44 34.01 19.10
N GLU A 155 9.00 35.10 18.54
CA GLU A 155 9.54 36.23 19.30
C GLU A 155 8.51 37.31 19.63
N ALA A 156 7.47 37.44 18.80
CA ALA A 156 6.50 38.52 18.91
C ALA A 156 5.46 38.32 20.04
N SER A 157 5.45 37.17 20.72
CA SER A 157 4.44 36.82 21.71
C SER A 157 4.93 36.99 23.14
N VAL A 158 4.93 38.23 23.63
CA VAL A 158 4.86 38.61 25.06
C VAL A 158 3.55 39.43 25.23
N PRO A 159 2.79 39.26 26.32
CA PRO A 159 1.39 38.82 26.23
C PRO A 159 0.36 39.95 26.13
N GLY A 160 -0.50 39.84 25.11
CA GLY A 160 -1.70 40.65 24.95
C GLY A 160 -2.10 40.66 23.48
N PHE A 161 -3.29 40.15 23.17
CA PHE A 161 -3.88 40.05 21.82
C PHE A 161 -3.38 38.92 20.90
N GLY A 162 -4.20 37.86 20.84
CA GLY A 162 -4.75 37.44 19.55
C GLY A 162 -3.89 36.57 18.65
N ALA A 163 -3.34 35.47 19.16
CA ALA A 163 -3.14 34.30 18.30
C ALA A 163 -4.52 33.86 17.80
N VAL A 164 -4.77 34.11 16.52
CA VAL A 164 -6.00 33.77 15.82
C VAL A 164 -6.26 32.27 15.96
N GLY A 165 -7.28 31.95 16.76
CA GLY A 165 -8.22 30.86 16.48
C GLY A 165 -7.69 29.42 16.42
N ALA A 166 -7.17 28.90 17.53
CA ALA A 166 -7.38 27.49 17.87
C ALA A 166 -7.99 27.43 19.28
N SER A 167 -9.30 27.62 19.33
CA SER A 167 -10.11 27.41 20.53
C SER A 167 -10.36 25.92 20.70
N VAL A 168 -9.42 25.24 21.38
CA VAL A 168 -9.70 23.95 22.01
C VAL A 168 -10.43 24.24 23.32
N SER A 169 -11.74 23.99 23.32
CA SER A 169 -12.56 23.92 24.51
C SER A 169 -13.01 22.48 24.67
N GLY A 170 -12.39 21.79 25.63
CA GLY A 170 -12.93 20.68 26.40
C GLY A 170 -13.61 19.54 25.64
N VAL A 171 -12.87 18.48 25.35
CA VAL A 171 -13.43 17.13 25.33
C VAL A 171 -12.52 16.24 26.18
N GLN A 172 -13.15 15.55 27.12
CA GLN A 172 -12.54 14.60 28.03
C GLN A 172 -11.70 13.55 27.30
N GLU A 173 -10.63 13.11 27.94
CA GLU A 173 -9.89 11.91 27.61
C GLU A 173 -10.85 10.74 27.36
N LYS A 174 -10.85 10.23 26.12
CA LYS A 174 -11.20 8.84 25.86
C LYS A 174 -9.91 8.11 25.51
N ARG A 175 -9.64 7.10 26.33
CA ARG A 175 -8.54 6.13 26.24
C ARG A 175 -8.29 5.67 24.81
N VAL A 176 -7.01 5.55 24.49
CA VAL A 176 -6.40 4.92 23.31
C VAL A 176 -7.17 3.66 22.87
N ALA A 177 -7.92 3.81 21.78
CA ALA A 177 -8.38 2.79 20.84
C ALA A 177 -8.93 3.58 19.64
N GLY A 178 -8.24 3.58 18.50
CA GLY A 178 -8.65 4.41 17.34
C GLY A 178 -7.49 4.92 16.48
N GLY A 179 -6.44 4.10 16.32
CA GLY A 179 -5.44 4.31 15.26
C GLY A 179 -5.91 3.76 13.90
N GLU A 180 -6.82 2.79 13.91
CA GLU A 180 -7.27 2.08 12.71
C GLU A 180 -8.44 2.79 11.99
N GLU A 181 -9.28 3.52 12.71
CA GLU A 181 -10.47 4.17 12.13
C GLU A 181 -10.13 5.38 11.25
N ALA A 182 -9.05 6.11 11.54
CA ALA A 182 -8.63 7.27 10.74
C ALA A 182 -7.86 6.87 9.46
N GLU A 183 -7.14 5.75 9.49
CA GLU A 183 -6.53 5.15 8.30
C GLU A 183 -7.60 4.50 7.41
N GLN A 184 -8.63 3.88 8.00
CA GLN A 184 -9.80 3.35 7.28
C GLN A 184 -10.66 4.45 6.65
N GLU A 185 -10.90 5.58 7.32
CA GLU A 185 -11.68 6.70 6.73
C GLU A 185 -10.92 7.42 5.58
N GLU A 186 -9.58 7.44 5.60
CA GLU A 186 -8.76 7.96 4.49
C GLU A 186 -8.68 6.96 3.31
N GLU A 187 -8.60 5.66 3.59
CA GLU A 187 -8.74 4.61 2.56
C GLU A 187 -10.13 4.63 1.92
N GLU A 188 -11.21 4.84 2.69
CA GLU A 188 -12.58 4.96 2.19
C GLU A 188 -12.79 6.21 1.30
N ASP A 189 -12.17 7.35 1.62
CA ASP A 189 -12.25 8.57 0.80
C ASP A 189 -11.42 8.47 -0.51
N GLU A 190 -10.30 7.74 -0.51
CA GLU A 190 -9.52 7.45 -1.72
C GLU A 190 -10.13 6.33 -2.57
N GLU A 191 -10.77 5.34 -1.94
CA GLU A 191 -11.58 4.33 -2.61
C GLU A 191 -12.81 4.96 -3.27
N ALA A 192 -13.42 5.97 -2.64
CA ALA A 192 -14.52 6.74 -3.21
C ALA A 192 -14.16 7.52 -4.49
N ASP A 193 -12.92 8.02 -4.63
CA ASP A 193 -12.43 8.65 -5.87
C ASP A 193 -12.18 7.62 -7.00
N LEU A 194 -11.96 6.35 -6.63
CA LEU A 194 -11.83 5.23 -7.56
C LEU A 194 -13.16 4.56 -7.89
N GLU A 195 -14.24 4.80 -7.13
CA GLU A 195 -15.53 4.13 -7.34
C GLU A 195 -16.12 4.34 -8.75
N PRO A 196 -16.04 5.51 -9.41
CA PRO A 196 -16.48 5.66 -10.80
C PRO A 196 -15.69 4.75 -11.76
N LEU A 197 -14.39 4.56 -11.48
CA LEU A 197 -13.51 3.70 -12.25
C LEU A 197 -13.83 2.22 -11.98
N LYS A 198 -14.00 1.84 -10.71
CA LYS A 198 -14.40 0.49 -10.30
C LYS A 198 -15.76 0.11 -10.87
N SER A 199 -16.74 1.01 -10.83
CA SER A 199 -18.06 0.83 -11.45
C SER A 199 -17.96 0.57 -12.95
N THR A 200 -17.16 1.36 -13.67
CA THR A 200 -16.97 1.16 -15.12
C THR A 200 -16.34 -0.23 -15.40
N LEU A 201 -15.35 -0.62 -14.61
CA LEU A 201 -14.71 -1.94 -14.73
C LEU A 201 -15.68 -3.08 -14.38
N ARG A 202 -16.49 -2.93 -13.33
CA ARG A 202 -17.53 -3.88 -12.92
C ARG A 202 -18.54 -4.09 -14.04
N ASP A 203 -19.12 -3.01 -14.56
CA ASP A 203 -20.10 -3.06 -15.67
C ASP A 203 -19.51 -3.72 -16.93
N THR A 204 -18.23 -3.51 -17.18
CA THR A 204 -17.51 -4.11 -18.31
C THR A 204 -17.27 -5.61 -18.12
N LEU A 205 -16.87 -6.03 -16.91
CA LEU A 205 -16.55 -7.42 -16.59
C LEU A 205 -17.81 -8.28 -16.39
N GLU A 206 -18.90 -7.70 -15.89
CA GLU A 206 -20.20 -8.38 -15.75
C GLU A 206 -20.78 -8.86 -17.10
N GLN A 207 -20.39 -8.23 -18.21
CA GLN A 207 -20.75 -8.68 -19.56
C GLN A 207 -20.24 -10.10 -19.84
N ILE A 208 -19.06 -10.45 -19.32
CA ILE A 208 -18.47 -11.79 -19.48
C ILE A 208 -19.25 -12.81 -18.64
N VAL A 209 -19.63 -12.44 -17.42
CA VAL A 209 -20.43 -13.29 -16.52
C VAL A 209 -21.80 -13.57 -17.14
N ALA A 210 -22.48 -12.53 -17.64
CA ALA A 210 -23.78 -12.63 -18.28
C ALA A 210 -23.75 -13.48 -19.56
N GLU A 211 -22.69 -13.41 -20.35
CA GLU A 211 -22.51 -14.29 -21.53
C GLU A 211 -22.17 -15.73 -21.15
N GLY A 212 -21.46 -15.96 -20.05
CA GLY A 212 -21.12 -17.30 -19.54
C GLY A 212 -22.32 -18.07 -19.00
N GLU A 213 -23.27 -17.38 -18.36
CA GLU A 213 -24.50 -17.97 -17.80
C GLU A 213 -25.57 -18.27 -18.87
N GLN A 214 -25.62 -17.48 -19.94
CA GLN A 214 -26.49 -17.74 -21.09
C GLN A 214 -25.91 -18.87 -21.94
N GLN A 215 -26.10 -20.11 -21.50
CA GLN A 215 -25.81 -21.32 -22.28
C GLN A 215 -26.57 -21.30 -23.63
N GLN A 216 -25.95 -20.74 -24.67
CA GLN A 216 -26.43 -20.75 -26.05
C GLN A 216 -25.48 -21.59 -26.93
N PRO A 217 -25.99 -22.22 -28.02
CA PRO A 217 -25.28 -23.22 -28.82
C PRO A 217 -23.95 -22.67 -29.35
N PRO A 218 -22.99 -23.53 -29.74
CA PRO A 218 -21.60 -23.13 -29.98
C PRO A 218 -21.51 -22.03 -31.04
N ARG A 219 -21.48 -20.78 -30.57
CA ARG A 219 -21.20 -19.62 -31.42
C ARG A 219 -19.81 -19.85 -32.02
N LYS A 220 -19.64 -19.49 -33.30
CA LYS A 220 -18.35 -19.61 -34.00
C LYS A 220 -17.26 -19.02 -33.10
N LYS A 221 -16.27 -19.81 -32.65
CA LYS A 221 -15.17 -19.42 -31.72
C LYS A 221 -14.62 -18.01 -31.95
N ARG A 222 -14.56 -17.59 -33.22
CA ARG A 222 -14.18 -16.24 -33.65
C ARG A 222 -15.00 -15.09 -33.03
N LYS A 223 -16.33 -15.25 -32.85
CA LYS A 223 -17.18 -14.22 -32.25
C LYS A 223 -16.94 -14.07 -30.74
N VAL A 224 -16.75 -15.20 -30.04
CA VAL A 224 -16.41 -15.20 -28.60
C VAL A 224 -15.05 -14.54 -28.38
N GLN A 225 -14.05 -14.90 -29.19
CA GLN A 225 -12.73 -14.26 -29.13
C GLN A 225 -12.80 -12.75 -29.45
N GLN A 226 -13.63 -12.35 -30.42
CA GLN A 226 -13.81 -10.95 -30.76
C GLN A 226 -14.44 -10.14 -29.61
N HIS A 227 -15.40 -10.73 -28.90
CA HIS A 227 -15.97 -10.12 -27.70
C HIS A 227 -14.93 -9.99 -26.58
N LEU A 228 -14.21 -11.08 -26.27
CA LEU A 228 -13.13 -11.04 -25.28
C LEU A 228 -12.04 -10.01 -25.61
N ASN A 229 -11.67 -9.86 -26.88
CA ASN A 229 -10.73 -8.83 -27.32
C ASN A 229 -11.27 -7.42 -27.12
N ALA A 230 -12.58 -7.22 -27.34
CA ALA A 230 -13.22 -5.92 -27.14
C ALA A 230 -13.24 -5.57 -25.64
N VAL A 231 -13.66 -6.51 -24.80
CA VAL A 231 -13.68 -6.34 -23.34
C VAL A 231 -12.28 -6.11 -22.80
N ALA A 232 -11.28 -6.91 -23.21
CA ALA A 232 -9.89 -6.69 -22.82
C ALA A 232 -9.38 -5.30 -23.24
N GLY A 233 -9.72 -4.85 -24.45
CA GLY A 233 -9.35 -3.52 -24.94
C GLY A 233 -9.96 -2.39 -24.11
N GLU A 234 -11.23 -2.52 -23.74
CA GLU A 234 -11.94 -1.56 -22.90
C GLU A 234 -11.37 -1.54 -21.48
N VAL A 235 -11.19 -2.69 -20.84
CA VAL A 235 -10.55 -2.81 -19.52
C VAL A 235 -9.15 -2.20 -19.53
N VAL A 236 -8.33 -2.52 -20.54
CA VAL A 236 -6.97 -1.96 -20.64
C VAL A 236 -7.01 -0.45 -20.86
N SER A 237 -7.93 0.07 -21.67
CA SER A 237 -8.11 1.51 -21.88
C SER A 237 -8.48 2.22 -20.58
N THR A 238 -9.44 1.67 -19.84
CA THR A 238 -9.89 2.17 -18.54
C THR A 238 -8.76 2.11 -17.50
N CYS A 239 -7.95 1.05 -17.51
CA CYS A 239 -6.77 0.96 -16.67
C CYS A 239 -5.70 2.00 -17.03
N ARG A 240 -5.59 2.44 -18.30
CA ARG A 240 -4.61 3.45 -18.73
C ARG A 240 -5.06 4.88 -18.45
N SER A 241 -6.35 5.13 -18.31
CA SER A 241 -6.86 6.47 -17.99
C SER A 241 -6.56 6.91 -16.56
N SER A 242 -6.13 5.99 -15.67
CA SER A 242 -5.76 6.29 -14.29
C SER A 242 -4.46 5.59 -13.89
N GLY A 243 -3.59 6.29 -13.14
CA GLY A 243 -2.36 5.69 -12.59
C GLY A 243 -2.63 4.54 -11.59
N ARG A 244 -3.84 4.46 -11.03
CA ARG A 244 -4.29 3.37 -10.14
C ARG A 244 -5.23 2.37 -10.83
N GLY A 245 -5.39 2.45 -12.15
CA GLY A 245 -6.39 1.63 -12.86
C GLY A 245 -6.16 0.13 -12.75
N VAL A 246 -4.90 -0.31 -12.74
CA VAL A 246 -4.54 -1.72 -12.53
C VAL A 246 -4.90 -2.19 -11.12
N ALA A 247 -4.67 -1.36 -10.10
CA ALA A 247 -5.04 -1.69 -8.72
C ALA A 247 -6.58 -1.74 -8.55
N ALA A 248 -7.29 -0.78 -9.14
CA ALA A 248 -8.76 -0.78 -9.14
C ALA A 248 -9.34 -2.03 -9.82
N LEU A 249 -8.76 -2.48 -10.94
CA LEU A 249 -9.15 -3.71 -11.61
C LEU A 249 -8.91 -4.95 -10.73
N SER A 250 -7.73 -5.07 -10.12
CA SER A 250 -7.40 -6.18 -9.23
C SER A 250 -8.36 -6.24 -8.03
N SER A 251 -8.67 -5.08 -7.43
CA SER A 251 -9.65 -4.94 -6.35
C SER A 251 -11.04 -5.40 -6.80
N VAL A 252 -11.56 -4.95 -7.94
CA VAL A 252 -12.88 -5.37 -8.47
C VAL A 252 -12.93 -6.88 -8.73
N LEU A 253 -11.89 -7.45 -9.35
CA LEU A 253 -11.83 -8.89 -9.64
C LEU A 253 -11.91 -9.77 -8.38
N VAL A 254 -11.28 -9.32 -7.29
CA VAL A 254 -11.16 -10.09 -6.04
C VAL A 254 -12.32 -9.79 -5.08
N GLN A 255 -12.65 -8.51 -4.86
CA GLN A 255 -13.64 -8.08 -3.84
C GLN A 255 -15.08 -8.28 -4.31
N ASP A 256 -15.39 -8.02 -5.59
CA ASP A 256 -16.75 -8.15 -6.13
C ASP A 256 -17.12 -9.62 -6.44
N SER A 257 -16.34 -10.59 -5.96
CA SER A 257 -16.60 -12.03 -6.12
C SER A 257 -16.71 -12.47 -7.59
N LEU A 258 -16.05 -11.76 -8.50
CA LEU A 258 -16.01 -12.10 -9.94
C LEU A 258 -15.18 -13.35 -10.19
N LEU A 259 -13.99 -13.42 -9.57
CA LEU A 259 -13.10 -14.58 -9.68
C LEU A 259 -13.58 -15.77 -8.84
N VAL A 260 -14.25 -15.52 -7.71
CA VAL A 260 -14.75 -16.54 -6.80
C VAL A 260 -16.28 -16.41 -6.69
N PRO A 261 -17.06 -17.25 -7.39
CA PRO A 261 -18.52 -17.14 -7.40
C PRO A 261 -19.12 -17.25 -5.99
N GLY A 262 -20.06 -16.36 -5.65
CA GLY A 262 -20.68 -16.33 -4.32
C GLY A 262 -21.51 -17.57 -3.94
N GLY A 263 -21.93 -18.38 -4.92
CA GLY A 263 -22.68 -19.62 -4.72
C GLY A 263 -21.83 -20.88 -4.53
N ARG A 264 -20.49 -20.76 -4.58
CA ARG A 264 -19.54 -21.88 -4.49
C ARG A 264 -19.61 -22.57 -3.12
N ARG A 265 -19.39 -23.89 -3.11
CA ARG A 265 -19.22 -24.67 -1.86
C ARG A 265 -17.75 -24.95 -1.58
N MET A 266 -17.41 -25.12 -0.31
CA MET A 266 -16.07 -25.55 0.09
C MET A 266 -15.67 -26.86 -0.59
N GLY A 267 -14.44 -26.93 -1.10
CA GLY A 267 -13.87 -28.09 -1.79
C GLY A 267 -14.33 -28.25 -3.25
N GLU A 268 -15.15 -27.34 -3.78
CA GLU A 268 -15.59 -27.39 -5.18
C GLU A 268 -14.46 -26.95 -6.14
N ALA A 269 -14.20 -27.73 -7.19
CA ALA A 269 -13.14 -27.42 -8.14
C ALA A 269 -13.43 -26.13 -8.93
N MET A 270 -12.39 -25.32 -9.18
CA MET A 270 -12.49 -24.04 -9.90
C MET A 270 -12.13 -24.10 -11.38
N ALA A 271 -11.93 -25.30 -11.95
CA ALA A 271 -11.47 -25.46 -13.34
C ALA A 271 -12.33 -24.70 -14.37
N ALA A 272 -13.66 -24.73 -14.24
CA ALA A 272 -14.56 -24.00 -15.13
C ALA A 272 -14.42 -22.47 -15.01
N GLN A 273 -14.09 -21.96 -13.82
CA GLN A 273 -13.82 -20.54 -13.59
C GLN A 273 -12.47 -20.14 -14.21
N PHE A 274 -11.45 -20.99 -14.07
CA PHE A 274 -10.16 -20.77 -14.72
C PHE A 274 -10.31 -20.73 -16.24
N ASP A 275 -11.01 -21.70 -16.84
CA ASP A 275 -11.24 -21.74 -18.30
C ASP A 275 -12.00 -20.52 -18.82
N MET A 276 -12.91 -19.96 -18.01
CA MET A 276 -13.68 -18.77 -18.36
C MET A 276 -12.83 -17.49 -18.31
N TRP A 277 -12.05 -17.32 -17.25
CA TRP A 277 -11.33 -16.07 -16.97
C TRP A 277 -9.91 -16.01 -17.53
N ASP A 278 -9.20 -17.15 -17.62
CA ASP A 278 -7.80 -17.21 -18.05
C ASP A 278 -7.55 -16.47 -19.39
N PRO A 279 -8.34 -16.66 -20.46
CA PRO A 279 -8.09 -15.98 -21.73
C PRO A 279 -8.12 -14.45 -21.60
N LEU A 280 -9.06 -13.91 -20.83
CA LEU A 280 -9.16 -12.47 -20.61
C LEU A 280 -8.00 -11.96 -19.76
N LEU A 281 -7.76 -12.60 -18.61
CA LEU A 281 -6.73 -12.18 -17.67
C LEU A 281 -5.33 -12.25 -18.30
N GLN A 282 -5.06 -13.24 -19.15
CA GLN A 282 -3.82 -13.34 -19.92
C GLN A 282 -3.66 -12.21 -20.93
N MET A 283 -4.72 -11.83 -21.65
CA MET A 283 -4.68 -10.69 -22.57
C MET A 283 -4.44 -9.36 -21.83
N ILE A 284 -5.05 -9.18 -20.65
CA ILE A 284 -4.80 -8.01 -19.82
C ILE A 284 -3.35 -8.01 -19.32
N ALA A 285 -2.84 -9.14 -18.83
CA ALA A 285 -1.46 -9.27 -18.36
C ALA A 285 -0.44 -8.99 -19.48
N ASP A 286 -0.71 -9.40 -20.72
CA ASP A 286 0.14 -9.09 -21.88
C ASP A 286 0.15 -7.59 -22.22
N ALA A 287 -0.99 -6.92 -22.06
CA ALA A 287 -1.15 -5.50 -22.36
C ALA A 287 -0.74 -4.56 -21.21
N GLN A 288 -0.69 -5.08 -19.97
CA GLN A 288 -0.40 -4.37 -18.72
C GLN A 288 0.55 -5.22 -17.84
N PRO A 289 1.88 -5.01 -17.93
CA PRO A 289 2.85 -5.86 -17.25
C PRO A 289 2.71 -5.91 -15.71
N THR A 290 2.24 -4.84 -15.08
CA THR A 290 2.07 -4.76 -13.61
C THR A 290 0.79 -5.43 -13.10
N PHE A 291 -0.12 -5.82 -14.01
CA PHE A 291 -1.42 -6.40 -13.64
C PHE A 291 -1.28 -7.67 -12.81
N LEU A 292 -0.44 -8.61 -13.25
CA LEU A 292 -0.34 -9.89 -12.55
C LEU A 292 0.26 -9.72 -11.15
N SER A 293 1.22 -8.81 -10.95
CA SER A 293 1.74 -8.50 -9.59
C SER A 293 0.62 -7.97 -8.71
N SER A 294 -0.09 -6.93 -9.17
CA SER A 294 -1.19 -6.33 -8.43
C SER A 294 -2.31 -7.33 -8.11
N LEU A 295 -2.68 -8.20 -9.05
CA LEU A 295 -3.70 -9.22 -8.81
C LEU A 295 -3.24 -10.25 -7.77
N THR A 296 -1.98 -10.71 -7.85
CA THR A 296 -1.44 -11.66 -6.85
C THR A 296 -1.30 -11.05 -5.47
N GLU A 297 -0.97 -9.77 -5.37
CA GLU A 297 -0.91 -9.02 -4.12
C GLU A 297 -2.30 -8.88 -3.49
N GLU A 298 -3.32 -8.51 -4.28
CA GLU A 298 -4.71 -8.43 -3.81
C GLU A 298 -5.26 -9.78 -3.36
N LEU A 299 -4.98 -10.86 -4.10
CA LEU A 299 -5.38 -12.21 -3.69
C LEU A 299 -4.68 -12.64 -2.38
N ALA A 300 -3.40 -12.31 -2.21
CA ALA A 300 -2.67 -12.61 -0.97
C ALA A 300 -3.21 -11.80 0.22
N ASN A 301 -3.56 -10.52 0.00
CA ASN A 301 -4.20 -9.68 1.00
C ASN A 301 -5.59 -10.19 1.37
N ALA A 302 -6.38 -10.67 0.40
CA ALA A 302 -7.68 -11.28 0.66
C ALA A 302 -7.58 -12.54 1.55
N LEU A 303 -6.49 -13.31 1.43
CA LEU A 303 -6.20 -14.43 2.34
C LEU A 303 -5.83 -13.96 3.74
N ALA A 304 -4.95 -12.96 3.83
CA ALA A 304 -4.41 -12.48 5.10
C ALA A 304 -5.43 -11.69 5.92
N LEU A 305 -6.18 -10.80 5.26
CA LEU A 305 -7.14 -9.86 5.85
C LEU A 305 -8.58 -10.38 5.82
N THR A 306 -8.78 -11.70 5.88
CA THR A 306 -10.13 -12.28 5.94
C THR A 306 -10.92 -11.72 7.12
N THR A 307 -12.20 -11.43 6.89
CA THR A 307 -13.12 -10.85 7.88
C THR A 307 -13.36 -11.79 9.08
N ARG A 308 -13.01 -13.07 8.97
CA ARG A 308 -13.16 -14.09 10.03
C ARG A 308 -11.90 -14.92 10.19
N PRO A 309 -10.84 -14.39 10.82
CA PRO A 309 -9.57 -15.10 10.97
C PRO A 309 -9.71 -16.40 11.80
N ASP A 310 -10.65 -16.44 12.74
CA ASP A 310 -11.00 -17.61 13.57
C ASP A 310 -11.68 -18.74 12.78
N GLN A 311 -12.32 -18.41 11.65
CA GLN A 311 -13.03 -19.34 10.76
C GLN A 311 -12.40 -19.41 9.37
N ALA A 312 -11.18 -18.90 9.20
CA ALA A 312 -10.52 -18.76 7.90
C ALA A 312 -10.53 -20.08 7.12
N LYS A 313 -10.29 -21.21 7.79
CA LYS A 313 -10.31 -22.57 7.20
C LYS A 313 -11.65 -22.93 6.52
N THR A 314 -12.75 -22.32 6.96
CA THR A 314 -14.11 -22.54 6.44
C THR A 314 -14.61 -21.38 5.57
N ASP A 315 -13.77 -20.38 5.28
CA ASP A 315 -14.11 -19.26 4.40
C ASP A 315 -13.92 -19.62 2.91
N VAL A 316 -15.04 -19.77 2.19
CA VAL A 316 -15.09 -20.16 0.77
C VAL A 316 -14.35 -19.15 -0.11
N ARG A 317 -14.35 -17.86 0.28
CA ARG A 317 -13.64 -16.81 -0.47
C ARG A 317 -12.14 -16.99 -0.35
N CYS A 318 -11.64 -17.31 0.85
CA CYS A 318 -10.23 -17.60 1.06
C CYS A 318 -9.78 -18.85 0.31
N GLU A 319 -10.57 -19.94 0.34
CA GLU A 319 -10.25 -21.12 -0.47
C GLU A 319 -10.18 -20.77 -1.96
N GLY A 320 -11.13 -20.00 -2.48
CA GLY A 320 -11.15 -19.60 -3.88
C GLY A 320 -9.96 -18.72 -4.26
N ALA A 321 -9.59 -17.75 -3.41
CA ALA A 321 -8.43 -16.90 -3.62
C ALA A 321 -7.11 -17.70 -3.60
N TYR A 322 -6.99 -18.65 -2.67
CA TYR A 322 -5.86 -19.57 -2.60
C TYR A 322 -5.75 -20.43 -3.87
N LEU A 323 -6.86 -21.00 -4.35
CA LEU A 323 -6.87 -21.80 -5.57
C LEU A 323 -6.49 -20.99 -6.81
N TRP A 324 -6.91 -19.72 -6.90
CA TRP A 324 -6.47 -18.81 -7.95
C TRP A 324 -4.97 -18.51 -7.88
N LEU A 325 -4.43 -18.26 -6.69
CA LEU A 325 -2.99 -18.08 -6.50
C LEU A 325 -2.20 -19.34 -6.89
N ASP A 326 -2.63 -20.52 -6.42
CA ASP A 326 -1.97 -21.78 -6.74
C ASP A 326 -1.95 -22.05 -8.25
N HIS A 327 -3.07 -21.76 -8.94
CA HIS A 327 -3.22 -21.85 -10.40
C HIS A 327 -2.33 -20.85 -11.14
N ILE A 328 -2.40 -19.55 -10.82
CA ILE A 328 -1.59 -18.50 -11.46
C ILE A 328 -0.10 -18.80 -11.29
N LEU A 329 0.30 -19.19 -10.08
CA LEU A 329 1.70 -19.44 -9.77
C LEU A 329 2.19 -20.79 -10.30
N GLY A 330 1.31 -21.73 -10.63
CA GLY A 330 1.64 -23.15 -10.86
C GLY A 330 1.43 -23.62 -12.28
N SER A 331 0.43 -23.10 -12.97
CA SER A 331 0.04 -23.54 -14.30
C SER A 331 0.97 -23.00 -15.39
N ALA A 332 1.48 -23.86 -16.28
CA ALA A 332 2.39 -23.50 -17.37
C ALA A 332 1.87 -22.35 -18.28
N GLN A 333 0.55 -22.18 -18.36
CA GLN A 333 -0.09 -21.10 -19.11
C GLN A 333 0.32 -19.69 -18.62
N TRP A 334 0.65 -19.58 -17.33
CA TRP A 334 1.00 -18.33 -16.66
C TRP A 334 2.51 -18.09 -16.57
N GLU A 335 3.34 -19.10 -16.82
CA GLU A 335 4.79 -19.08 -16.57
C GLU A 335 5.50 -17.86 -17.18
N SER A 336 5.22 -17.54 -18.45
CA SER A 336 5.84 -16.40 -19.15
C SER A 336 5.43 -15.02 -18.59
N ARG A 337 4.32 -14.94 -17.86
CA ARG A 337 3.72 -13.70 -17.35
C ARG A 337 4.05 -13.42 -15.88
N ARG A 338 4.60 -14.41 -15.16
CA ARG A 338 4.96 -14.29 -13.73
C ARG A 338 6.23 -13.47 -13.46
N ARG A 339 6.88 -12.92 -14.50
CA ARG A 339 8.18 -12.23 -14.36
C ARG A 339 8.18 -11.10 -13.32
N LEU A 340 7.06 -10.39 -13.17
CA LEU A 340 6.93 -9.27 -12.25
C LEU A 340 6.20 -9.62 -10.95
N VAL A 341 5.80 -10.88 -10.75
CA VAL A 341 5.12 -11.32 -9.53
C VAL A 341 6.09 -11.31 -8.35
N SER A 342 5.72 -10.61 -7.28
CA SER A 342 6.54 -10.47 -6.08
C SER A 342 6.32 -11.62 -5.09
N TYR A 343 7.10 -12.69 -5.24
CA TYR A 343 7.14 -13.80 -4.27
C TYR A 343 7.52 -13.34 -2.85
N ALA A 344 8.43 -12.36 -2.75
CA ALA A 344 8.86 -11.80 -1.48
C ALA A 344 7.72 -11.07 -0.74
N TYR A 345 6.86 -10.35 -1.47
CA TYR A 345 5.68 -9.70 -0.88
C TYR A 345 4.70 -10.74 -0.32
N MET A 346 4.34 -11.75 -1.13
CA MET A 346 3.41 -12.80 -0.68
C MET A 346 3.94 -13.55 0.55
N LEU A 347 5.24 -13.85 0.60
CA LEU A 347 5.87 -14.46 1.78
C LEU A 347 5.80 -13.53 3.00
N ALA A 348 6.08 -12.24 2.83
CA ALA A 348 6.00 -11.26 3.92
C ALA A 348 4.57 -11.12 4.46
N VAL A 349 3.56 -11.12 3.59
CA VAL A 349 2.14 -11.10 3.99
C VAL A 349 1.80 -12.37 4.78
N CYS A 350 2.20 -13.55 4.31
CA CYS A 350 1.98 -14.81 5.03
C CYS A 350 2.69 -14.85 6.40
N GLU A 351 3.83 -14.18 6.55
CA GLU A 351 4.59 -14.13 7.80
C GLU A 351 4.01 -13.14 8.82
N GLN A 352 3.43 -12.04 8.34
CA GLN A 352 2.83 -11.03 9.21
C GLN A 352 1.48 -11.49 9.77
N ILE A 353 0.69 -12.24 8.98
CA ILE A 353 -0.67 -12.65 9.36
C ILE A 353 -0.84 -14.16 9.13
N ALA A 354 -0.72 -14.93 10.21
CA ALA A 354 -0.82 -16.39 10.18
C ALA A 354 -2.28 -16.85 10.27
N ASN A 355 -2.71 -17.64 9.28
CA ASN A 355 -3.96 -18.36 9.24
C ASN A 355 -3.82 -19.61 8.36
N HIS A 356 -4.85 -20.47 8.34
CA HIS A 356 -4.79 -21.74 7.62
C HIS A 356 -4.37 -21.61 6.14
N TRP A 357 -4.82 -20.58 5.44
CA TRP A 357 -4.54 -20.39 4.01
C TRP A 357 -3.21 -19.68 3.76
N THR A 358 -2.81 -18.75 4.62
CA THR A 358 -1.50 -18.11 4.52
C THR A 358 -0.37 -19.07 4.87
N ASP A 359 -0.59 -19.99 5.82
CA ASP A 359 0.33 -21.10 6.13
C ASP A 359 0.46 -22.04 4.93
N LEU A 360 -0.66 -22.46 4.34
CA LEU A 360 -0.67 -23.33 3.16
C LEU A 360 0.00 -22.68 1.94
N LEU A 361 -0.26 -21.39 1.71
CA LEU A 361 0.41 -20.62 0.66
C LEU A 361 1.91 -20.53 0.92
N LYS A 362 2.33 -20.31 2.17
CA LYS A 362 3.75 -20.25 2.54
C LYS A 362 4.47 -21.57 2.25
N GLU A 363 3.86 -22.70 2.60
CA GLU A 363 4.40 -24.04 2.27
C GLU A 363 4.54 -24.22 0.75
N ARG A 364 3.50 -23.88 -0.01
CA ARG A 364 3.54 -23.98 -1.49
C ARG A 364 4.58 -23.07 -2.13
N LEU A 365 4.76 -21.85 -1.61
CA LEU A 365 5.77 -20.93 -2.10
C LEU A 365 7.18 -21.44 -1.81
N ALA A 366 7.40 -22.08 -0.66
CA ALA A 366 8.68 -22.70 -0.31
C ALA A 366 9.00 -23.91 -1.20
N GLU A 367 8.05 -24.82 -1.41
CA GLU A 367 8.21 -25.98 -2.31
C GLU A 367 8.65 -25.55 -3.72
N ARG A 368 8.09 -24.45 -4.23
CA ARG A 368 8.36 -23.94 -5.58
C ARG A 368 9.68 -23.19 -5.70
N GLN A 369 10.21 -22.63 -4.61
CA GLN A 369 11.56 -22.07 -4.59
C GLN A 369 12.62 -23.16 -4.67
N ASP A 370 12.38 -24.33 -4.06
CA ASP A 370 13.26 -25.49 -4.14
C ASP A 370 13.22 -26.17 -5.53
N GLU A 371 12.09 -26.16 -6.22
CA GLU A 371 11.98 -26.68 -7.60
C GLU A 371 12.78 -25.86 -8.64
N GLY A 372 13.14 -24.61 -8.31
CA GLY A 372 13.88 -23.69 -9.19
C GLY A 372 15.40 -23.77 -9.09
N VAL A 373 15.96 -24.57 -8.17
CA VAL A 373 17.40 -24.75 -8.02
C VAL A 373 17.83 -26.02 -8.75
N PRO A 374 18.62 -25.95 -9.84
CA PRO A 374 19.33 -27.13 -10.31
C PRO A 374 20.32 -27.50 -9.20
N SER A 375 20.14 -28.67 -8.59
CA SER A 375 21.15 -29.28 -7.71
C SER A 375 22.49 -29.27 -8.46
N VAL A 376 23.40 -28.40 -8.02
CA VAL A 376 24.80 -28.44 -8.37
C VAL A 376 25.44 -29.47 -7.45
N ASP A 377 25.20 -30.74 -7.76
CA ASP A 377 26.01 -31.85 -7.27
C ASP A 377 26.79 -32.45 -8.45
N GLY A 378 27.95 -31.86 -8.74
CA GLY A 378 29.12 -32.61 -9.22
C GLY A 378 30.03 -32.78 -8.00
N GLU A 379 30.61 -33.93 -7.67
CA GLU A 379 31.07 -35.11 -8.41
C GLU A 379 30.92 -36.33 -7.46
N GLY A 380 30.85 -37.60 -7.84
CA GLY A 380 30.89 -38.30 -9.11
C GLY A 380 30.82 -39.81 -8.79
N SER A 381 30.17 -40.60 -9.63
CA SER A 381 30.56 -41.99 -9.94
C SER A 381 29.57 -42.55 -10.96
N GLY A 382 30.10 -42.96 -12.11
CA GLY A 382 29.32 -43.28 -13.29
C GLY A 382 28.42 -44.51 -13.16
N ARG A 383 27.28 -44.45 -13.85
CA ARG A 383 26.76 -45.57 -14.62
C ARG A 383 25.77 -45.07 -15.67
N THR A 384 26.10 -45.36 -16.92
CA THR A 384 25.25 -45.29 -18.10
C THR A 384 23.84 -45.81 -17.84
N ARG A 385 22.80 -45.08 -18.26
CA ARG A 385 21.55 -45.70 -18.74
C ARG A 385 20.71 -44.77 -19.63
N SER A 386 20.48 -45.30 -20.82
CA SER A 386 19.52 -44.99 -21.89
C SER A 386 18.31 -44.11 -21.56
N SER A 387 18.06 -43.18 -22.48
CA SER A 387 16.76 -42.67 -22.94
C SER A 387 15.55 -43.52 -22.55
N ALA A 388 14.62 -42.92 -21.81
CA ALA A 388 13.20 -43.28 -21.81
C ALA A 388 12.36 -42.02 -21.52
N ALA A 389 11.67 -41.54 -22.55
CA ALA A 389 10.59 -40.58 -22.43
C ALA A 389 9.59 -41.07 -21.37
N THR A 390 9.38 -40.30 -20.30
CA THR A 390 8.36 -40.59 -19.31
C THR A 390 7.42 -39.40 -19.20
N THR A 391 6.33 -39.48 -19.95
CA THR A 391 5.08 -38.76 -19.72
C THR A 391 4.63 -39.01 -18.29
N ARG A 392 4.73 -38.02 -17.40
CA ARG A 392 4.18 -38.12 -16.04
C ARG A 392 2.88 -37.34 -15.94
N LYS A 393 1.80 -38.10 -15.77
CA LYS A 393 0.45 -37.66 -15.43
C LYS A 393 0.49 -36.72 -14.22
N MET A 394 -0.19 -35.58 -14.34
CA MET A 394 -0.67 -34.80 -13.20
C MET A 394 -1.48 -35.73 -12.29
N VAL A 395 -0.94 -36.04 -11.12
CA VAL A 395 -1.71 -36.59 -10.01
C VAL A 395 -2.13 -35.36 -9.20
N TYR A 396 -3.39 -34.97 -9.34
CA TYR A 396 -3.99 -33.98 -8.47
C TYR A 396 -3.99 -34.55 -7.04
N CYS A 397 -3.18 -33.99 -6.16
CA CYS A 397 -3.13 -34.37 -4.76
C CYS A 397 -4.35 -33.76 -4.04
N TRP A 398 -5.51 -34.41 -4.16
CA TRP A 398 -6.73 -34.10 -3.41
C TRP A 398 -6.77 -34.76 -2.01
N ASP A 399 -5.81 -35.63 -1.69
CA ASP A 399 -5.87 -36.51 -0.52
C ASP A 399 -5.29 -35.91 0.79
N VAL A 400 -4.85 -34.64 0.80
CA VAL A 400 -4.31 -34.01 2.01
C VAL A 400 -5.33 -33.15 2.77
N LEU A 401 -6.50 -32.86 2.18
CA LEU A 401 -7.48 -31.93 2.77
C LEU A 401 -8.61 -32.55 3.61
N TYR A 402 -8.75 -33.89 3.69
CA TYR A 402 -9.77 -34.51 4.54
C TYR A 402 -9.34 -35.87 5.13
N PRO A 403 -9.28 -36.03 6.47
CA PRO A 403 -9.35 -37.36 7.06
C PRO A 403 -10.80 -37.87 6.94
N LEU A 404 -10.93 -39.01 6.27
CA LEU A 404 -12.13 -39.84 6.12
C LEU A 404 -13.11 -39.72 7.30
N LYS A 405 -14.27 -39.09 7.06
CA LYS A 405 -15.53 -39.47 7.73
C LYS A 405 -16.35 -40.29 6.75
N SER A 406 -16.27 -41.60 6.87
CA SER A 406 -17.33 -42.51 6.44
C SER A 406 -17.14 -43.85 7.13
N LEU A 407 -18.04 -44.15 8.06
CA LEU A 407 -18.79 -45.41 8.07
C LEU A 407 -19.96 -45.20 9.03
N GLY A 408 -21.15 -45.04 8.46
CA GLY A 408 -22.40 -45.17 9.18
C GLY A 408 -22.87 -46.61 9.18
N THR A 409 -23.46 -47.02 10.30
CA THR A 409 -24.70 -47.81 10.43
C THR A 409 -25.16 -47.68 11.87
#